data_AF-A0A357R2R1-F1
#
_entry.id   AF-A0A357R2R1-F1
#
_cell.length_a   1.000
_cell.length_b   1.000
_cell.length_c   1.000
_cell.angle_alpha   90.00
_cell.angle_beta   90.00
_cell.angle_gamma   90.00
#
_symmetry.space_group_name_H-M   'P 1'
#
loop_
_entity.id
_entity.type
_entity.pdbx_description
1 polymer ?
#
loop_
_entity_poly.entity_id
_entity_poly.type
_entity_poly.pdbx_seq_one_letter_code
_entity_poly.pdbx_strand_id
1 'polypeptide(L)'
;MLLALNLPKPGGFVCHSSLKILDRREQEVSLLLLAQNYGQESIRYLLLAIKAAPGENVFTEDQVIQRINHDLANELGNLVARVISMVSKYAGDMIPPPNILTRQNADLELREYALETPGKVEQYISSQELFQAILAIKNLIGATNRFIVSTAP
;
A
#
# COMPACT_ATOMS: atom_id res chain seq x y z
N MET A 1 34.16 -18.44 -6.12
CA MET A 1 33.77 -18.79 -7.52
C MET A 1 33.91 -17.61 -8.46
N LEU A 2 33.17 -16.50 -8.31
CA LEU A 2 33.26 -15.34 -9.22
C LEU A 2 34.67 -14.74 -9.33
N LEU A 3 35.35 -14.57 -8.19
CA LEU A 3 36.74 -14.08 -8.15
C LEU A 3 37.72 -15.01 -8.88
N ALA A 4 37.54 -16.33 -8.76
CA ALA A 4 38.39 -17.32 -9.43
C ALA A 4 38.18 -17.35 -10.94
N LEU A 5 36.99 -16.96 -11.41
CA LEU A 5 36.63 -16.86 -12.82
C LEU A 5 36.78 -15.43 -13.39
N ASN A 6 37.31 -14.49 -12.60
CA ASN A 6 37.49 -13.08 -12.95
C ASN A 6 36.19 -12.39 -13.44
N LEU A 7 35.04 -12.77 -12.87
CA LEU A 7 33.72 -12.23 -13.19
C LEU A 7 33.37 -11.00 -12.34
N PRO A 8 32.51 -10.09 -12.83
CA PRO A 8 32.08 -8.92 -12.06
C PRO A 8 31.34 -9.32 -10.79
N LYS A 9 31.54 -8.53 -9.72
CA LYS A 9 30.86 -8.72 -8.45
C LYS A 9 29.37 -8.31 -8.59
N PRO A 10 28.45 -8.98 -7.88
CA PRO A 10 27.06 -8.53 -7.80
C PRO A 10 26.98 -7.10 -7.24
N GLY A 11 26.06 -6.29 -7.76
CA GLY A 11 25.86 -4.91 -7.30
C GLY A 11 25.27 -4.78 -5.88
N GLY A 12 24.77 -5.88 -5.32
CA GLY A 12 24.23 -5.96 -3.98
C GLY A 12 23.50 -7.28 -3.75
N PHE A 13 23.16 -7.56 -2.49
CA PHE A 13 22.31 -8.68 -2.11
C PHE A 13 21.16 -8.14 -1.27
N VAL A 14 19.94 -8.55 -1.60
CA VAL A 14 18.75 -8.28 -0.80
C VAL A 14 18.36 -9.59 -0.14
N CYS A 15 18.51 -9.64 1.18
CA CYS A 15 18.14 -10.80 1.99
C CYS A 15 16.86 -10.47 2.74
N HIS A 16 15.80 -11.25 2.51
CA HIS A 16 14.56 -11.12 3.26
C HIS A 16 14.46 -12.21 4.32
N SER A 17 13.74 -11.92 5.39
CA SER A 17 13.39 -12.90 6.43
C SER A 17 12.45 -13.97 5.90
N SER A 18 12.36 -15.10 6.60
CA SER A 18 11.33 -16.11 6.29
C SER A 18 9.95 -15.62 6.72
N LEU A 19 8.93 -16.08 6.01
CA LEU A 19 7.54 -15.78 6.23
C LEU A 19 6.75 -17.10 6.27
N LYS A 20 5.96 -17.30 7.32
CA LYS A 20 5.00 -18.39 7.45
C LYS A 20 3.63 -17.82 7.77
N ILE A 21 2.60 -18.42 7.17
CA ILE A 21 1.22 -18.13 7.48
C ILE A 21 0.59 -19.41 7.99
N LEU A 22 -0.04 -19.33 9.16
CA LEU A 22 -0.69 -20.45 9.82
C LEU A 22 -2.21 -20.32 9.76
N ASP A 23 -2.90 -21.43 9.53
CA ASP A 23 -4.35 -21.50 9.71
C ASP A 23 -4.73 -21.52 11.20
N ARG A 24 -6.02 -21.63 11.49
CA ARG A 24 -6.53 -21.73 12.88
C ARG A 24 -6.13 -23.01 13.61
N ARG A 25 -5.56 -23.99 12.91
CA ARG A 25 -5.06 -25.27 13.45
C ARG A 25 -3.53 -25.29 13.53
N GLU A 26 -2.90 -24.12 13.41
CA GLU A 26 -1.45 -23.93 13.44
C GLU A 26 -0.71 -24.68 12.32
N GLN A 27 -1.41 -24.98 11.21
CA GLN A 27 -0.81 -25.61 10.03
C GLN A 27 -0.38 -24.54 9.02
N GLU A 28 0.77 -24.73 8.39
CA GLU A 28 1.27 -23.82 7.37
C GLU A 28 0.37 -23.82 6.14
N VAL A 29 -0.03 -22.62 5.71
CA VAL A 29 -0.87 -22.40 4.54
C VAL A 29 -0.02 -21.85 3.40
N SER A 30 -0.18 -22.46 2.23
CA SER A 30 0.50 -22.00 1.01
C SER A 30 0.01 -20.62 0.57
N LEU A 31 0.95 -19.72 0.27
CA LEU A 31 0.64 -18.41 -0.33
C LEU A 31 -0.12 -18.52 -1.67
N LEU A 32 0.10 -19.60 -2.43
CA LEU A 32 -0.65 -19.83 -3.67
C LEU A 32 -2.12 -20.13 -3.40
N LEU A 33 -2.41 -20.90 -2.35
CA LEU A 33 -3.78 -21.19 -1.94
C LEU A 33 -4.47 -19.91 -1.44
N LEU A 34 -3.77 -19.11 -0.63
CA LEU A 34 -4.28 -17.81 -0.20
C LEU A 34 -4.55 -16.88 -1.39
N ALA A 35 -3.68 -16.89 -2.41
CA ALA A 35 -3.88 -16.08 -3.61
C ALA A 35 -5.09 -16.53 -4.44
N GLN A 36 -5.38 -17.83 -4.47
CA GLN A 36 -6.60 -18.37 -5.09
C GLN A 36 -7.86 -17.96 -4.33
N ASN A 37 -7.80 -17.96 -2.99
CA ASN A 37 -8.96 -17.66 -2.13
C ASN A 37 -9.25 -16.15 -2.00
N TYR A 38 -8.20 -15.32 -1.94
CA TYR A 38 -8.29 -13.89 -1.60
C TYR A 38 -7.84 -12.94 -2.72
N GLY A 39 -7.43 -13.50 -3.86
CA GLY A 39 -6.94 -12.74 -5.01
C GLY A 39 -5.43 -12.51 -4.99
N GLN A 40 -4.83 -12.61 -6.17
CA GLN A 40 -3.37 -12.50 -6.36
C GLN A 40 -2.84 -11.13 -5.92
N GLU A 41 -3.55 -10.06 -6.28
CA GLU A 41 -3.13 -8.70 -5.94
C GLU A 41 -3.20 -8.40 -4.44
N SER A 42 -4.18 -8.98 -3.73
CA SER A 42 -4.28 -8.88 -2.27
C SER A 42 -3.07 -9.51 -1.57
N ILE A 43 -2.62 -10.67 -2.07
CA ILE A 43 -1.44 -11.35 -1.54
C ILE A 43 -0.15 -10.63 -1.92
N ARG A 44 -0.04 -10.10 -3.15
CA ARG A 44 1.11 -9.25 -3.53
C ARG A 44 1.21 -8.02 -2.63
N TYR A 45 0.09 -7.35 -2.40
CA TYR A 45 0.00 -6.24 -1.46
C TYR A 45 0.46 -6.66 -0.06
N LEU A 46 -0.06 -7.76 0.47
CA LEU A 46 0.29 -8.28 1.79
C LEU A 46 1.81 -8.46 1.93
N LEU A 47 2.46 -9.13 0.96
CA LEU A 47 3.89 -9.40 1.00
C LEU A 47 4.73 -8.11 1.03
N LEU A 48 4.27 -7.04 0.38
CA LEU A 48 4.92 -5.74 0.39
C LEU A 48 4.58 -4.92 1.65
N ALA A 49 3.40 -5.13 2.22
CA ALA A 49 2.86 -4.39 3.36
C ALA A 49 3.23 -4.99 4.72
N ILE A 50 3.96 -6.11 4.75
CA ILE A 50 4.47 -6.72 5.98
C ILE A 50 5.82 -6.10 6.33
N LYS A 51 5.92 -5.60 7.57
CA LYS A 51 7.20 -5.23 8.17
C LYS A 51 7.85 -6.50 8.71
N ALA A 52 8.75 -7.10 7.93
CA ALA A 52 9.48 -8.28 8.38
C ALA A 52 10.49 -7.90 9.47
N ALA A 53 10.43 -8.58 10.61
CA ALA A 53 11.48 -8.56 11.61
C ALA A 53 12.62 -9.52 11.20
N PRO A 54 13.84 -9.34 11.72
CA PRO A 54 14.90 -10.32 11.56
C PRO A 54 14.47 -11.70 12.10
N GLY A 55 14.76 -12.77 11.36
CA GLY A 55 14.43 -14.14 11.75
C GLY A 55 13.15 -14.67 11.12
N GLU A 56 12.38 -15.46 11.86
CA GLU A 56 11.15 -16.09 11.37
C GLU A 56 9.92 -15.23 11.67
N ASN A 57 9.18 -14.84 10.63
CA ASN A 57 7.95 -14.08 10.77
C ASN A 57 6.75 -15.02 10.59
N VAL A 58 5.97 -15.20 11.64
CA VAL A 58 4.78 -16.05 11.64
C VAL A 58 3.54 -15.18 11.78
N PHE A 59 2.60 -15.34 10.84
CA PHE A 59 1.29 -14.67 10.85
C PHE A 59 0.18 -15.70 10.84
N THR A 60 -1.00 -15.34 11.32
CA THR A 60 -2.20 -16.16 11.12
C THR A 60 -2.94 -15.72 9.86
N GLU A 61 -3.65 -16.65 9.23
CA GLU A 61 -4.53 -16.35 8.09
C GLU A 61 -5.58 -15.27 8.45
N ASP A 62 -6.12 -15.29 9.67
CA ASP A 62 -7.05 -14.26 10.15
C ASP A 62 -6.40 -12.85 10.18
N GLN A 63 -5.14 -12.72 10.60
CA GLN A 63 -4.42 -11.44 10.58
C GLN A 63 -4.21 -10.93 9.15
N VAL A 64 -3.90 -11.85 8.23
CA VAL A 64 -3.75 -11.54 6.80
C VAL A 64 -5.05 -10.99 6.23
N ILE A 65 -6.15 -11.69 6.45
CA ILE A 65 -7.49 -11.29 5.97
C ILE A 65 -7.89 -9.94 6.58
N GLN A 66 -7.71 -9.76 7.89
CA GLN A 66 -8.03 -8.51 8.56
C GLN A 66 -7.26 -7.33 7.96
N ARG A 67 -5.97 -7.52 7.68
CA ARG A 67 -5.14 -6.48 7.06
C ARG A 67 -5.58 -6.14 5.64
N ILE A 68 -5.85 -7.15 4.81
CA ILE A 68 -6.36 -6.95 3.45
C ILE A 68 -7.69 -6.18 3.49
N ASN A 69 -8.63 -6.61 4.33
CA ASN A 69 -9.93 -5.97 4.46
C ASN A 69 -9.81 -4.53 4.96
N HIS A 70 -8.96 -4.28 5.95
CA HIS A 70 -8.77 -2.93 6.48
C HIS A 70 -8.12 -2.01 5.44
N ASP A 71 -6.98 -2.43 4.87
CA ASP A 71 -6.19 -1.54 4.02
C ASP A 71 -6.79 -1.37 2.61
N LEU A 72 -7.25 -2.46 2.00
CA LEU A 72 -7.73 -2.43 0.61
C LEU A 72 -9.22 -2.15 0.51
N ALA A 73 -10.06 -2.81 1.30
CA ALA A 73 -11.51 -2.59 1.22
C ALA A 73 -11.91 -1.31 1.97
N ASN A 74 -11.52 -1.18 3.24
CA ASN A 74 -12.01 -0.09 4.09
C ASN A 74 -11.30 1.24 3.87
N GLU A 75 -10.00 1.27 3.60
CA GLU A 75 -9.30 2.53 3.35
C GLU A 75 -9.36 2.91 1.87
N LEU A 76 -8.72 2.13 1.00
CA LEU A 76 -8.63 2.44 -0.43
C LEU A 76 -9.98 2.32 -1.14
N GLY A 77 -10.70 1.21 -0.93
CA GLY A 77 -11.98 0.94 -1.58
C GLY A 77 -13.03 1.99 -1.25
N ASN A 78 -13.17 2.35 0.03
CA ASN A 78 -14.08 3.42 0.45
C ASN A 78 -13.68 4.79 -0.13
N LEU A 79 -12.39 5.10 -0.19
CA LEU A 79 -11.92 6.35 -0.80
C LEU A 79 -12.37 6.43 -2.26
N VAL A 80 -12.06 5.40 -3.05
CA VAL A 80 -12.43 5.33 -4.47
C VAL A 80 -13.95 5.43 -4.65
N ALA A 81 -14.72 4.66 -3.87
CA ALA A 81 -16.17 4.67 -3.96
C ALA A 81 -16.77 6.06 -3.64
N ARG A 82 -16.25 6.75 -2.62
CA ARG A 82 -16.68 8.11 -2.26
C ARG A 82 -16.35 9.12 -3.34
N VAL A 83 -15.12 9.10 -3.85
CA VAL A 83 -14.67 10.03 -4.90
C VAL A 83 -15.51 9.86 -6.17
N ILE A 84 -15.70 8.61 -6.63
CA ILE A 84 -16.55 8.33 -7.80
C ILE A 84 -17.99 8.80 -7.57
N SER A 85 -18.56 8.52 -6.39
CA SER A 85 -19.92 8.94 -6.05
C SER A 85 -20.08 10.46 -6.04
N MET A 86 -19.09 11.19 -5.52
CA MET A 86 -19.10 12.65 -5.52
C MET A 86 -19.01 13.23 -6.94
N VAL A 87 -18.10 12.71 -7.77
CA VAL A 87 -17.96 13.15 -9.16
C VAL A 87 -19.25 12.91 -9.94
N SER A 88 -19.87 11.75 -9.76
CA SER A 88 -21.13 11.43 -10.43
C SER A 88 -22.29 12.32 -9.97
N LYS A 89 -22.47 12.48 -8.66
CA LYS A 89 -23.58 13.25 -8.09
C LYS A 89 -23.46 14.76 -8.28
N TYR A 90 -22.25 15.31 -8.16
CA TYR A 90 -22.04 16.75 -8.04
C TYR A 90 -21.33 17.37 -9.24
N ALA A 91 -20.72 16.55 -10.11
CA ALA A 91 -19.94 17.04 -11.24
C ALA A 91 -20.36 16.41 -12.58
N GLY A 92 -21.49 15.71 -12.63
CA GLY A 92 -22.06 15.17 -13.87
C GLY A 92 -21.12 14.22 -14.60
N ASP A 93 -20.47 13.33 -13.85
CA ASP A 93 -19.47 12.37 -14.33
C ASP A 93 -18.22 12.99 -15.00
N MET A 94 -18.04 14.30 -14.88
CA MET A 94 -16.85 15.01 -15.36
C MET A 94 -16.05 15.55 -14.18
N ILE A 95 -14.71 15.46 -14.27
CA ILE A 95 -13.85 16.03 -13.23
C ILE A 95 -13.97 17.56 -13.30
N PRO A 96 -14.44 18.23 -12.24
CA PRO A 96 -14.62 19.68 -12.26
C PRO A 96 -13.25 20.39 -12.21
N PRO A 97 -13.13 21.59 -12.78
CA PRO A 97 -11.92 22.38 -12.61
C PRO A 97 -11.74 22.75 -11.12
N PRO A 98 -10.49 22.82 -10.63
CA PRO A 98 -10.24 23.20 -9.24
C PRO A 98 -10.74 24.63 -9.00
N ASN A 99 -11.61 24.81 -8.01
CA ASN A 99 -12.13 26.13 -7.64
C ASN A 99 -11.08 26.90 -6.83
N ILE A 100 -10.36 27.80 -7.48
CA ILE A 100 -9.28 28.59 -6.88
C ILE A 100 -9.82 29.52 -5.78
N LEU A 101 -11.09 29.95 -5.87
CA LEU A 101 -11.69 30.92 -4.95
C LEU A 101 -12.10 30.31 -3.60
N THR A 102 -12.26 28.98 -3.53
CA THR A 102 -12.63 28.27 -2.30
C THR A 102 -11.48 27.46 -1.71
N ARG A 103 -10.25 27.62 -2.24
CA ARG A 103 -9.09 26.87 -1.76
C ARG A 103 -8.79 27.19 -0.31
N GLN A 104 -8.84 26.17 0.54
CA GLN A 104 -8.39 26.25 1.92
C GLN A 104 -6.94 25.79 2.04
N ASN A 105 -6.27 26.15 3.13
CA ASN A 105 -4.91 25.69 3.41
C ASN A 105 -4.81 24.16 3.41
N ALA A 106 -5.82 23.47 3.94
CA ALA A 106 -5.89 22.01 3.95
C ALA A 106 -5.89 21.39 2.54
N ASP A 107 -6.50 22.05 1.55
CA ASP A 107 -6.50 21.59 0.15
C ASP A 107 -5.07 21.63 -0.43
N LEU A 108 -4.36 22.72 -0.13
CA LEU A 108 -2.99 22.94 -0.59
C LEU A 108 -2.03 21.95 0.07
N GLU A 109 -2.17 21.75 1.38
CA GLU A 109 -1.37 20.78 2.15
C GLU A 109 -1.54 19.35 1.61
N LEU A 110 -2.79 18.92 1.37
CA LEU A 110 -3.05 17.60 0.79
C LEU A 110 -2.51 17.48 -0.63
N ARG A 111 -2.65 18.54 -1.45
CA ARG A 111 -2.11 18.57 -2.81
C ARG A 111 -0.59 18.42 -2.82
N GLU A 112 0.13 19.22 -2.02
CA GLU A 112 1.59 19.13 -1.95
C GLU A 112 2.00 17.76 -1.41
N TYR A 113 1.32 17.24 -0.39
CA TYR A 113 1.60 15.89 0.12
C TYR A 113 1.41 14.81 -0.96
N ALA A 114 0.37 14.93 -1.78
CA ALA A 114 0.13 14.01 -2.91
C ALA A 114 1.22 14.13 -3.98
N LEU A 115 1.69 15.34 -4.29
CA LEU A 115 2.74 15.59 -5.28
C LEU A 115 4.12 15.08 -4.82
N GLU A 116 4.41 15.12 -3.52
CA GLU A 116 5.66 14.61 -2.95
C GLU A 116 5.72 13.08 -2.84
N THR A 117 4.56 12.43 -2.68
CA THR A 117 4.48 10.99 -2.37
C THR A 117 5.19 10.10 -3.41
N PRO A 118 5.03 10.31 -4.75
CA PRO A 118 5.73 9.52 -5.76
C PRO A 118 7.26 9.52 -5.59
N GLY A 119 7.86 10.69 -5.33
CA GLY A 119 9.31 10.79 -5.12
C GLY A 119 9.78 10.02 -3.89
N LYS A 120 9.00 10.05 -2.80
CA LYS A 120 9.28 9.23 -1.59
C LYS A 120 9.19 7.74 -1.90
N VAL A 121 8.16 7.33 -2.64
CA VAL A 121 7.97 5.93 -3.07
C VAL A 121 9.15 5.44 -3.93
N GLU A 122 9.57 6.23 -4.92
CA GLU A 122 10.72 5.90 -5.76
C GLU A 122 12.02 5.78 -4.96
N GLN A 123 12.22 6.68 -3.99
CA GLN A 123 13.37 6.62 -3.08
C GLN A 123 13.36 5.32 -2.26
N TYR A 124 12.23 4.96 -1.66
CA TYR A 124 12.11 3.73 -0.87
C TYR A 124 12.27 2.47 -1.72
N ILE A 125 11.76 2.46 -2.96
CA ILE A 125 11.98 1.33 -3.87
C ILE A 125 13.47 1.21 -4.22
N SER A 126 14.14 2.33 -4.50
CA SER A 126 15.57 2.36 -4.82
C SER A 126 16.43 1.86 -3.66
N SER A 127 16.05 2.17 -2.41
CA SER A 127 16.72 1.68 -1.20
C SER A 127 16.27 0.28 -0.74
N GLN A 128 15.42 -0.41 -1.51
CA GLN A 128 14.86 -1.74 -1.18
C GLN A 128 13.97 -1.75 0.08
N GLU A 129 13.40 -0.59 0.46
CA GLU A 129 12.51 -0.40 1.60
C GLU A 129 11.03 -0.48 1.18
N LEU A 130 10.63 -1.59 0.56
CA LEU A 130 9.28 -1.75 -0.03
C LEU A 130 8.13 -1.52 0.95
N PHE A 131 8.31 -1.91 2.23
CA PHE A 131 7.33 -1.63 3.28
C PHE A 131 7.10 -0.12 3.46
N GLN A 132 8.16 0.69 3.42
CA GLN A 132 8.05 2.14 3.56
C GLN A 132 7.37 2.78 2.34
N ALA A 133 7.63 2.25 1.15
CA ALA A 133 6.92 2.66 -0.07
C ALA A 133 5.40 2.45 0.07
N ILE A 134 4.97 1.26 0.52
CA ILE A 134 3.55 0.98 0.79
C ILE A 134 3.01 1.87 1.90
N LEU A 135 3.75 2.07 3.00
CA LEU A 135 3.32 2.90 4.11
C LEU A 135 3.09 4.37 3.67
N ALA A 136 3.96 4.92 2.81
CA ALA A 136 3.80 6.27 2.27
C ALA A 136 2.49 6.40 1.47
N ILE A 137 2.18 5.43 0.61
CA ILE A 137 0.93 5.39 -0.16
C ILE A 137 -0.27 5.30 0.79
N LYS A 138 -0.23 4.42 1.78
CA LYS A 138 -1.30 4.28 2.79
C LYS A 138 -1.53 5.56 3.57
N ASN A 139 -0.47 6.27 3.93
CA ASN A 139 -0.60 7.52 4.67
C ASN A 139 -1.28 8.61 3.83
N LEU A 140 -1.01 8.65 2.51
CA LEU A 140 -1.72 9.53 1.58
C LEU A 140 -3.20 9.16 1.46
N ILE A 141 -3.52 7.86 1.34
CA ILE A 141 -4.92 7.38 1.32
C ILE A 141 -5.65 7.83 2.59
N GLY A 142 -5.07 7.58 3.77
CA GLY A 142 -5.66 7.98 5.04
C GLY A 142 -5.81 9.50 5.18
N ALA A 143 -4.83 10.29 4.71
CA ALA A 143 -4.92 11.75 4.70
C ALA A 143 -6.07 12.23 3.80
N THR A 144 -6.23 11.63 2.63
CA THR A 144 -7.32 11.94 1.69
C THR A 144 -8.68 11.57 2.27
N ASN A 145 -8.80 10.38 2.89
CA ASN A 145 -10.02 9.96 3.58
C ASN A 145 -10.43 10.95 4.67
N ARG A 146 -9.48 11.40 5.52
CA ARG A 146 -9.74 12.41 6.56
C ARG A 146 -10.17 13.74 5.95
N PHE A 147 -9.50 14.18 4.89
CA PHE A 147 -9.81 15.43 4.20
C PHE A 147 -11.25 15.45 3.66
N ILE A 148 -11.69 14.37 3.02
CA ILE A 148 -13.08 14.27 2.51
C ILE A 148 -14.08 14.34 3.67
N VAL A 149 -13.81 13.63 4.77
CA VAL A 149 -14.70 13.65 5.94
C VAL A 149 -14.76 15.03 6.59
N SER A 150 -13.63 15.73 6.72
CA SER A 150 -13.59 17.05 7.35
C SER A 150 -14.21 18.16 6.51
N THR A 151 -14.18 18.02 5.18
CA THR A 151 -14.73 19.02 4.25
C THR A 151 -16.21 18.84 3.97
N ALA A 152 -16.77 17.65 4.28
CA ALA A 152 -18.19 17.30 4.08
C ALA A 152 -18.77 17.84 2.75
N PRO A 153 -18.23 17.41 1.60
CA PRO A 153 -18.55 17.96 0.29
C PRO A 153 -19.94 17.58 -0.24
#